data_AF-A0A257N5V7-F1
#
_entry.id   AF-A0A257N5V7-F1
#
_cell.length_a   1.000
_cell.length_b   1.000
_cell.length_c   1.000
_cell.angle_alpha   90.00
_cell.angle_beta   90.00
_cell.angle_gamma   90.00
#
_symmetry.space_group_name_H-M   'P 1'
#
loop_
_entity.id
_entity.type
_entity.pdbx_description
1 polymer ?
#
loop_
_entity_poly.entity_id
_entity_poly.type
_entity_poly.pdbx_seq_one_letter_code
_entity_poly.pdbx_strand_id
1 'polypeptide(L)'
;MFLGIVLLLTGCAVQKQGQSPAISVAANITPSFDIPDIRERMLYLARQEWELFGRPEVNYDIEPPAVTYPSEATQGHETLPPFFSRVFMYWYTATDLPIIGYEGEVRPWSGAFIVWLARSAGVPESDLPSTVLHWDYIQHVIATASENRFVSHAINTYAPKPGDIICAPRGEAFIQSIHNYNDLRRGAYHCDLVVAQRPGELDVIGGNVLNTVSLAHIKLDGAGKVLPTKARPWMLAIEQRN
;
A
#
# COMPACT_ATOMS: atom_id res chain seq x y z
N MET A 1 83.99 14.88 0.42
CA MET A 1 83.30 14.26 -0.73
C MET A 1 82.18 13.38 -0.16
N PHE A 2 80.99 13.95 0.06
CA PHE A 2 79.84 13.24 0.63
C PHE A 2 78.99 12.69 -0.51
N LEU A 3 78.88 11.36 -0.58
CA LEU A 3 78.08 10.63 -1.57
C LEU A 3 76.62 10.60 -1.08
N GLY A 4 75.75 11.37 -1.72
CA GLY A 4 74.32 11.38 -1.42
C GLY A 4 73.62 10.20 -2.08
N ILE A 5 73.03 9.32 -1.28
CA ILE A 5 72.18 8.21 -1.74
C ILE A 5 70.80 8.78 -2.09
N VAL A 6 70.42 8.69 -3.36
CA VAL A 6 69.07 9.04 -3.85
C VAL A 6 68.18 7.80 -3.73
N LEU A 7 67.22 7.83 -2.80
CA LEU A 7 66.12 6.86 -2.77
C LEU A 7 65.10 7.20 -3.85
N LEU A 8 64.94 6.31 -4.84
CA LEU A 8 63.83 6.34 -5.79
C LEU A 8 62.63 5.61 -5.18
N LEU A 9 61.62 6.37 -4.76
CA LEU A 9 60.32 5.81 -4.36
C LEU A 9 59.51 5.50 -5.62
N THR A 10 59.37 4.22 -5.96
CA THR A 10 58.43 3.74 -6.98
C THR A 10 57.01 3.77 -6.39
N GLY A 11 56.23 4.78 -6.76
CA GLY A 11 54.80 4.84 -6.44
C GLY A 11 54.02 3.82 -7.30
N CYS A 12 53.26 2.94 -6.66
CA CYS A 12 52.31 2.08 -7.35
C CYS A 12 51.17 2.95 -7.92
N ALA A 13 51.08 3.06 -9.23
CA ALA A 13 49.93 3.64 -9.89
C ALA A 13 48.71 2.73 -9.66
N VAL A 14 47.73 3.21 -8.89
CA VAL A 14 46.44 2.54 -8.73
C VAL A 14 45.75 2.54 -10.09
N GLN A 15 45.60 1.35 -10.67
CA GLN A 15 44.91 1.15 -11.92
C GLN A 15 43.46 1.61 -11.74
N LYS A 16 43.05 2.63 -12.52
CA LYS A 16 41.69 3.16 -12.54
C LYS A 16 40.74 1.98 -12.76
N GLN A 17 39.91 1.65 -11.76
CA GLN A 17 38.89 0.61 -11.90
C GLN A 17 38.13 0.91 -13.19
N GLY A 18 38.20 -0.03 -14.14
CA GLY A 18 37.36 0.01 -15.33
C GLY A 18 35.92 0.15 -14.89
N GLN A 19 35.15 0.97 -15.62
CA GLN A 19 33.72 1.13 -15.42
C GLN A 19 33.10 -0.22 -15.07
N SER A 20 32.41 -0.29 -13.92
CA SER A 20 31.59 -1.45 -13.60
C SER A 20 30.77 -1.79 -14.84
N PRO A 21 30.78 -3.05 -15.32
CA PRO A 21 29.99 -3.40 -16.49
C PRO A 21 28.55 -3.01 -16.20
N ALA A 22 28.06 -2.02 -16.95
CA ALA A 22 26.65 -1.71 -16.96
C ALA A 22 25.96 -2.97 -17.49
N ILE A 23 25.19 -3.64 -16.64
CA ILE A 23 24.24 -4.65 -17.10
C ILE A 23 23.17 -3.86 -17.85
N SER A 24 23.44 -3.54 -19.11
CA SER A 24 22.40 -3.07 -20.02
C SER A 24 21.50 -4.26 -20.27
N VAL A 25 20.25 -4.20 -19.84
CA VAL A 25 19.24 -5.13 -20.32
C VAL A 25 19.24 -4.99 -21.83
N ALA A 26 19.72 -6.00 -22.56
CA ALA A 26 19.50 -6.03 -23.98
C ALA A 26 17.98 -6.03 -24.14
N ALA A 27 17.42 -4.92 -24.64
CA ALA A 27 15.98 -4.67 -24.69
C ALA A 27 15.17 -5.74 -25.46
N ASN A 28 15.86 -6.71 -26.08
CA ASN A 28 15.32 -7.74 -26.94
C ASN A 28 15.44 -9.17 -26.36
N ILE A 29 15.79 -9.34 -25.09
CA ILE A 29 15.73 -10.67 -24.45
C ILE A 29 14.33 -10.84 -23.84
N THR A 30 13.52 -11.72 -24.44
CA THR A 30 12.26 -12.14 -23.83
C THR A 30 12.58 -12.89 -22.52
N PRO A 31 12.02 -12.46 -21.38
CA PRO A 31 12.18 -13.18 -20.12
C PRO A 31 11.74 -14.65 -20.24
N SER A 32 12.46 -15.57 -19.59
CA SER A 32 12.07 -16.99 -19.55
C SER A 32 10.92 -17.28 -18.58
N PHE A 33 10.41 -16.25 -17.91
CA PHE A 33 9.29 -16.28 -17.00
C PHE A 33 8.49 -14.99 -17.17
N ASP A 34 7.16 -15.05 -17.00
CA ASP A 34 6.33 -13.86 -17.06
C ASP A 34 6.70 -12.91 -15.92
N ILE A 35 7.10 -11.68 -16.29
CA ILE A 35 7.38 -10.64 -15.31
C ILE A 35 6.02 -10.08 -14.88
N PRO A 36 5.63 -10.21 -13.60
CA PRO A 36 4.32 -9.75 -13.17
C PRO A 36 4.22 -8.24 -13.36
N ASP A 37 3.05 -7.76 -13.77
CA ASP A 37 2.78 -6.34 -13.90
C ASP A 37 2.64 -5.65 -12.52
N ILE A 38 2.44 -4.33 -12.51
CA ILE A 38 2.31 -3.56 -11.25
C ILE A 38 1.09 -4.05 -10.44
N ARG A 39 -0.02 -4.38 -11.10
CA ARG A 39 -1.23 -4.86 -10.43
C ARG A 39 -0.95 -6.19 -9.75
N GLU A 40 -0.40 -7.15 -10.48
CA GLU A 40 -0.07 -8.49 -9.97
C GLU A 40 0.89 -8.42 -8.78
N ARG A 41 1.88 -7.52 -8.83
CA ARG A 41 2.80 -7.30 -7.70
C ARG A 41 2.10 -6.72 -6.48
N MET A 42 1.23 -5.71 -6.64
CA MET A 42 0.46 -5.16 -5.51
C MET A 42 -0.41 -6.23 -4.86
N LEU A 43 -1.09 -7.05 -5.67
CA LEU A 43 -1.91 -8.17 -5.20
C LEU A 43 -1.09 -9.21 -4.45
N TYR A 44 0.07 -9.59 -4.98
CA TYR A 44 0.97 -10.55 -4.35
C TYR A 44 1.48 -10.04 -2.99
N LEU A 45 1.96 -8.80 -2.94
CA LEU A 45 2.47 -8.18 -1.71
C LEU A 45 1.38 -8.08 -0.63
N ALA A 46 0.17 -7.68 -0.99
CA ALA A 46 -0.94 -7.58 -0.03
C ALA A 46 -1.29 -8.95 0.56
N ARG A 47 -1.36 -10.00 -0.27
CA ARG A 47 -1.62 -11.38 0.18
C ARG A 47 -0.48 -11.91 1.05
N GLN A 48 0.76 -11.65 0.67
CA GLN A 48 1.94 -12.02 1.45
C GLN A 48 1.88 -11.42 2.86
N GLU A 49 1.56 -10.13 3.00
CA GLU A 49 1.47 -9.52 4.32
C GLU A 49 0.28 -10.03 5.12
N TRP A 50 -0.87 -10.22 4.49
CA TRP A 50 -2.02 -10.83 5.17
C TRP A 50 -1.69 -12.24 5.69
N GLU A 51 -1.00 -13.07 4.89
CA GLU A 51 -0.53 -14.39 5.32
C GLU A 51 0.47 -14.29 6.47
N LEU A 52 1.44 -13.38 6.35
CA LEU A 52 2.44 -13.13 7.39
C LEU A 52 1.78 -12.78 8.72
N PHE A 53 0.75 -11.92 8.70
CA PHE A 53 -0.02 -11.51 9.88
C PHE A 53 -0.97 -12.60 10.42
N GLY A 54 -0.96 -13.80 9.84
CA GLY A 54 -1.74 -14.95 10.33
C GLY A 54 -3.11 -15.09 9.69
N ARG A 55 -3.32 -14.47 8.52
CA ARG A 55 -4.59 -14.49 7.78
C ARG A 55 -5.80 -13.99 8.58
N PRO A 56 -5.73 -12.84 9.29
CA PRO A 56 -6.89 -12.35 10.00
C PRO A 56 -7.98 -11.89 9.03
N GLU A 57 -9.23 -12.16 9.40
CA GLU A 57 -10.41 -11.67 8.71
C GLU A 57 -11.19 -10.72 9.62
N VAL A 58 -11.65 -9.58 9.10
CA VAL A 58 -12.49 -8.64 9.81
C VAL A 58 -13.93 -8.73 9.30
N ASN A 59 -14.88 -8.76 10.23
CA ASN A 59 -16.30 -8.70 9.90
C ASN A 59 -16.86 -7.30 10.19
N TYR A 60 -17.28 -6.58 9.14
CA TYR A 60 -17.89 -5.26 9.24
C TYR A 60 -19.43 -5.28 9.37
N ASP A 61 -20.07 -6.44 9.32
CA ASP A 61 -21.52 -6.60 9.53
C ASP A 61 -21.91 -6.65 11.01
N ILE A 62 -20.94 -6.80 11.91
CA ILE A 62 -21.12 -6.81 13.36
C ILE A 62 -20.64 -5.50 14.00
N GLU A 63 -21.23 -5.14 15.15
CA GLU A 63 -20.89 -3.92 15.89
C GLU A 63 -20.51 -4.28 17.35
N PRO A 64 -19.29 -3.98 17.81
CA PRO A 64 -18.18 -3.43 17.02
C PRO A 64 -17.61 -4.48 16.03
N PRO A 65 -16.97 -4.03 14.92
CA PRO A 65 -16.23 -4.94 14.05
C PRO A 65 -15.18 -5.73 14.84
N ALA A 66 -15.05 -7.01 14.53
CA ALA A 66 -14.08 -7.89 15.18
C ALA A 66 -13.19 -8.58 14.16
N VAL A 67 -11.94 -8.82 14.55
CA VAL A 67 -10.97 -9.61 13.80
C VAL A 67 -10.97 -11.04 14.32
N THR A 68 -10.95 -12.00 13.41
CA THR A 68 -10.85 -13.43 13.70
C THR A 68 -9.63 -14.02 13.01
N TYR A 69 -9.01 -15.02 13.63
CA TYR A 69 -7.87 -15.74 13.08
C TYR A 69 -8.23 -17.22 12.94
N PRO A 70 -7.67 -17.93 11.94
CA PRO A 70 -7.71 -19.39 11.91
C PRO A 70 -7.11 -20.00 13.19
N SER A 71 -7.64 -21.14 13.64
CA SER A 71 -7.27 -21.74 14.93
C SER A 71 -5.77 -22.00 15.13
N GLU A 72 -5.07 -22.35 14.04
CA GLU A 72 -3.63 -22.68 14.05
C GLU A 72 -2.73 -21.49 13.68
N ALA A 73 -3.30 -20.30 13.47
CA ALA A 73 -2.54 -19.15 13.02
C ALA A 73 -1.87 -18.41 14.18
N THR A 74 -0.64 -17.95 13.95
CA THR A 74 -0.01 -16.96 14.83
C THR A 74 -0.76 -15.62 14.68
N GLN A 75 -1.25 -15.07 15.77
CA GLN A 75 -1.99 -13.80 15.74
C GLN A 75 -1.03 -12.62 15.53
N GLY A 76 -0.99 -12.09 14.32
CA GLY A 76 -0.21 -10.89 14.00
C GLY A 76 -0.85 -9.64 14.56
N HIS A 77 -0.08 -8.88 15.35
CA HIS A 77 -0.47 -7.61 15.96
C HIS A 77 0.69 -6.62 15.90
N GLU A 78 0.43 -5.35 15.60
CA GLU A 78 1.44 -4.33 15.31
C GLU A 78 2.48 -4.12 16.43
N THR A 79 2.14 -4.40 17.68
CA THR A 79 3.05 -4.23 18.84
C THR A 79 3.97 -5.42 19.08
N LEU A 80 3.76 -6.53 18.37
CA LEU A 80 4.61 -7.72 18.50
C LEU A 80 5.86 -7.58 17.62
N PRO A 81 7.07 -7.94 18.11
CA PRO A 81 8.33 -7.63 17.44
C PRO A 81 8.44 -7.99 15.94
N PRO A 82 8.04 -9.19 15.47
CA PRO A 82 8.17 -9.53 14.05
C PRO A 82 7.25 -8.68 13.16
N PHE A 83 6.07 -8.29 13.65
CA PHE A 83 5.09 -7.51 12.90
C PHE A 83 5.38 -6.02 12.96
N PHE A 84 5.83 -5.52 14.12
CA PHE A 84 6.26 -4.14 14.27
C PHE A 84 7.39 -3.79 13.31
N SER A 85 8.32 -4.72 13.08
CA SER A 85 9.39 -4.56 12.09
C SER A 85 8.84 -4.41 10.65
N ARG A 86 7.75 -5.11 10.30
CA ARG A 86 7.04 -4.91 9.03
C ARG A 86 6.36 -3.55 8.97
N VAL A 87 5.67 -3.15 10.04
CA VAL A 87 5.01 -1.84 10.14
C VAL A 87 6.01 -0.69 9.99
N PHE A 88 7.20 -0.81 10.59
CA PHE A 88 8.33 0.11 10.38
C PHE A 88 8.70 0.23 8.90
N MET A 89 8.86 -0.90 8.21
CA MET A 89 9.19 -0.92 6.79
C MET A 89 8.12 -0.20 5.95
N TYR A 90 6.82 -0.42 6.24
CA TYR A 90 5.75 0.28 5.52
C TYR A 90 5.83 1.79 5.73
N TRP A 91 6.00 2.20 6.99
CA TRP A 91 6.02 3.60 7.39
C TRP A 91 7.17 4.36 6.73
N TYR A 92 8.40 3.84 6.83
CA TYR A 92 9.58 4.50 6.28
C TYR A 92 9.70 4.39 4.76
N THR A 93 8.84 3.58 4.12
CA THR A 93 8.67 3.63 2.66
C THR A 93 7.81 4.84 2.24
N ALA A 94 6.92 5.31 3.12
CA ALA A 94 6.00 6.40 2.84
C ALA A 94 6.46 7.77 3.37
N THR A 95 7.28 7.81 4.43
CA THR A 95 7.73 9.06 5.05
C THR A 95 8.97 8.86 5.94
N ASP A 96 9.77 9.92 6.12
CA ASP A 96 10.86 9.94 7.11
C ASP A 96 10.42 10.41 8.51
N LEU A 97 9.14 10.73 8.69
CA LEU A 97 8.61 11.13 10.00
C LEU A 97 8.65 9.97 11.00
N PRO A 98 8.74 10.21 12.30
CA PRO A 98 8.69 9.13 13.29
C PRO A 98 7.31 8.47 13.33
N ILE A 99 7.27 7.14 13.36
CA ILE A 99 6.03 6.36 13.54
C ILE A 99 5.53 6.36 14.99
N ILE A 100 6.44 6.40 15.96
CA ILE A 100 6.08 6.46 17.37
C ILE A 100 5.74 7.91 17.71
N GLY A 101 4.53 8.09 18.23
CA GLY A 101 4.04 9.37 18.71
C GLY A 101 4.61 9.75 20.07
N TYR A 102 4.19 10.91 20.56
CA TYR A 102 4.76 11.53 21.76
C TYR A 102 4.35 10.81 23.04
N GLU A 103 3.23 10.07 23.01
CA GLU A 103 2.71 9.29 24.14
C GLU A 103 3.16 7.83 24.09
N GLY A 104 4.02 7.47 23.12
CA GLY A 104 4.49 6.10 22.88
C GLY A 104 3.54 5.25 22.04
N GLU A 105 2.51 5.87 21.46
CA GLU A 105 1.55 5.23 20.57
C GLU A 105 2.12 4.96 19.18
N VAL A 106 1.68 3.87 18.55
CA VAL A 106 1.95 3.62 17.12
C VAL A 106 0.98 4.45 16.32
N ARG A 107 1.49 5.36 15.47
CA ARG A 107 0.64 6.17 14.60
C ARG A 107 -0.12 5.30 13.59
N PRO A 108 -1.36 5.67 13.21
CA PRO A 108 -2.12 4.91 12.23
C PRO A 108 -1.36 4.76 10.91
N TRP A 109 -1.12 3.52 10.49
CA TRP A 109 -0.23 3.20 9.36
C TRP A 109 -0.97 2.63 8.14
N SER A 110 -2.30 2.68 8.11
CA SER A 110 -3.10 2.18 6.98
C SER A 110 -2.77 2.90 5.65
N GLY A 111 -2.49 4.20 5.69
CA GLY A 111 -2.05 4.95 4.52
C GLY A 111 -0.67 4.52 4.04
N ALA A 112 0.26 4.37 4.99
CA ALA A 112 1.63 3.90 4.72
C ALA A 112 1.64 2.48 4.12
N PHE A 113 0.74 1.59 4.54
CA PHE A 113 0.61 0.25 3.97
C PHE A 113 0.24 0.29 2.49
N ILE A 114 -0.78 1.07 2.10
CA ILE A 114 -1.17 1.22 0.68
C ILE A 114 -0.03 1.84 -0.14
N VAL A 115 0.65 2.84 0.39
CA VAL A 115 1.83 3.44 -0.26
C VAL A 115 2.95 2.41 -0.39
N TRP A 116 3.25 1.64 0.64
CA TRP A 116 4.26 0.58 0.58
C TRP A 116 3.95 -0.45 -0.50
N LEU A 117 2.69 -0.88 -0.65
CA LEU A 117 2.25 -1.76 -1.74
C LEU A 117 2.54 -1.11 -3.11
N ALA A 118 2.15 0.14 -3.29
CA ALA A 118 2.37 0.87 -4.54
C ALA A 118 3.86 1.05 -4.88
N ARG A 119 4.66 1.54 -3.92
CA ARG A 119 6.12 1.74 -4.09
C ARG A 119 6.82 0.42 -4.39
N SER A 120 6.50 -0.64 -3.64
CA SER A 120 7.15 -1.96 -3.77
C SER A 120 6.75 -2.67 -5.06
N ALA A 121 5.57 -2.37 -5.62
CA ALA A 121 5.14 -2.85 -6.92
C ALA A 121 5.73 -2.07 -8.10
N GLY A 122 6.30 -0.89 -7.85
CA GLY A 122 6.91 -0.02 -8.88
C GLY A 122 5.94 0.98 -9.51
N VAL A 123 4.81 1.31 -8.86
CA VAL A 123 4.04 2.52 -9.18
C VAL A 123 5.01 3.72 -9.10
N PRO A 124 4.93 4.81 -9.86
CA PRO A 124 5.74 6.03 -9.65
C PRO A 124 5.06 7.04 -8.71
N GLU A 125 5.82 7.95 -8.10
CA GLU A 125 5.28 9.04 -7.23
C GLU A 125 4.27 9.94 -7.96
N SER A 126 4.41 10.09 -9.28
CA SER A 126 3.49 10.85 -10.13
C SER A 126 2.10 10.24 -10.20
N ASP A 127 1.99 8.93 -10.02
CA ASP A 127 0.71 8.23 -10.15
C ASP A 127 0.02 8.13 -8.79
N LEU A 128 0.79 7.87 -7.72
CA LEU A 128 0.33 7.81 -6.33
C LEU A 128 1.43 8.32 -5.39
N PRO A 129 1.24 9.48 -4.72
CA PRO A 129 2.26 10.12 -3.91
C PRO A 129 2.52 9.37 -2.59
N SER A 130 3.78 9.39 -2.15
CA SER A 130 4.17 8.91 -0.83
C SER A 130 3.66 9.81 0.28
N THR A 131 2.87 9.20 1.15
CA THR A 131 2.18 9.86 2.26
C THR A 131 1.70 8.82 3.26
N VAL A 132 1.53 9.24 4.51
CA VAL A 132 0.85 8.44 5.53
C VAL A 132 -0.65 8.73 5.60
N LEU A 133 -1.13 9.76 4.91
CA LEU A 133 -2.54 10.18 4.92
C LEU A 133 -3.25 9.69 3.65
N HIS A 134 -4.32 8.90 3.85
CA HIS A 134 -5.19 8.47 2.76
C HIS A 134 -5.70 9.63 1.89
N TRP A 135 -6.03 10.77 2.51
CA TRP A 135 -6.55 11.94 1.78
C TRP A 135 -5.58 12.46 0.72
N ASP A 136 -4.27 12.46 0.98
CA ASP A 136 -3.32 13.14 0.09
C ASP A 136 -3.28 12.46 -1.29
N TYR A 137 -3.28 11.13 -1.35
CA TYR A 137 -3.39 10.43 -2.63
C TYR A 137 -4.82 10.43 -3.20
N ILE A 138 -5.87 10.46 -2.37
CA ILE A 138 -7.26 10.64 -2.86
C ILE A 138 -7.38 11.98 -3.60
N GLN A 139 -6.89 13.04 -2.99
CA GLN A 139 -6.87 14.38 -3.57
C GLN A 139 -6.06 14.40 -4.86
N HIS A 140 -4.90 13.74 -4.88
CA HIS A 140 -4.07 13.61 -6.08
C HIS A 140 -4.85 12.97 -7.23
N VAL A 141 -5.44 11.79 -7.03
CA VAL A 141 -6.15 11.08 -8.10
C VAL A 141 -7.40 11.81 -8.60
N ILE A 142 -8.07 12.58 -7.73
CA ILE A 142 -9.20 13.45 -8.11
C ILE A 142 -8.73 14.63 -8.97
N ALA A 143 -7.57 15.20 -8.64
CA ALA A 143 -7.02 16.36 -9.33
C ALA A 143 -6.35 16.01 -10.66
N THR A 144 -5.83 14.78 -10.81
CA THR A 144 -5.16 14.35 -12.04
C THR A 144 -6.15 13.96 -13.13
N ALA A 145 -5.77 14.23 -14.39
CA ALA A 145 -6.58 13.91 -15.56
C ALA A 145 -6.82 12.40 -15.73
N SER A 146 -7.85 12.05 -16.51
CA SER A 146 -8.24 10.67 -16.79
C SER A 146 -7.19 9.80 -17.47
N GLU A 147 -6.01 10.31 -17.83
CA GLU A 147 -4.92 9.53 -18.44
C GLU A 147 -3.94 8.97 -17.40
N ASN A 148 -4.10 9.31 -16.13
CA ASN A 148 -3.28 8.76 -15.04
C ASN A 148 -3.58 7.27 -14.82
N ARG A 149 -2.60 6.53 -14.30
CA ARG A 149 -2.75 5.11 -13.94
C ARG A 149 -3.85 4.91 -12.90
N PHE A 150 -4.00 5.85 -11.98
CA PHE A 150 -5.06 5.80 -10.98
C PHE A 150 -6.15 6.82 -11.30
N VAL A 151 -7.40 6.35 -11.32
CA VAL A 151 -8.57 7.20 -11.59
C VAL A 151 -9.63 6.98 -10.53
N SER A 152 -10.12 8.08 -9.95
CA SER A 152 -11.18 8.02 -8.95
C SER A 152 -12.57 7.88 -9.58
N HIS A 153 -13.40 7.05 -8.97
CA HIS A 153 -14.81 6.86 -9.30
C HIS A 153 -15.68 6.94 -8.04
N ALA A 154 -16.90 7.45 -8.17
CA ALA A 154 -17.90 7.27 -7.13
C ALA A 154 -18.19 5.78 -6.95
N ILE A 155 -18.29 5.33 -5.71
CA ILE A 155 -18.38 3.89 -5.39
C ILE A 155 -19.62 3.21 -6.02
N ASN A 156 -20.68 3.98 -6.27
CA ASN A 156 -21.96 3.51 -6.80
C ASN A 156 -22.06 3.65 -8.33
N THR A 157 -21.01 4.14 -8.99
CA THR A 157 -20.94 4.25 -10.46
C THR A 157 -19.97 3.26 -11.08
N TYR A 158 -19.10 2.63 -10.28
CA TYR A 158 -18.03 1.75 -10.73
C TYR A 158 -18.08 0.40 -10.01
N ALA A 159 -17.77 -0.68 -10.73
CA ALA A 159 -17.64 -2.03 -10.18
C ALA A 159 -16.14 -2.34 -9.97
N PRO A 160 -15.62 -2.29 -8.72
CA PRO A 160 -14.20 -2.47 -8.48
C PRO A 160 -13.70 -3.86 -8.83
N LYS A 161 -12.43 -3.93 -9.24
CA LYS A 161 -11.72 -5.13 -9.68
C LYS A 161 -10.47 -5.34 -8.82
N PRO A 162 -9.89 -6.55 -8.80
CA PRO A 162 -8.60 -6.77 -8.19
C PRO A 162 -7.55 -5.76 -8.68
N GLY A 163 -6.81 -5.14 -7.77
CA GLY A 163 -5.86 -4.05 -8.03
C GLY A 163 -6.39 -2.66 -7.71
N ASP A 164 -7.70 -2.48 -7.66
CA ASP A 164 -8.31 -1.20 -7.29
C ASP A 164 -8.23 -0.98 -5.78
N ILE A 165 -8.32 0.29 -5.37
CA ILE A 165 -8.34 0.67 -3.95
C ILE A 165 -9.72 1.22 -3.64
N ILE A 166 -10.40 0.73 -2.60
CA ILE A 166 -11.67 1.31 -2.14
C ILE A 166 -11.46 2.07 -0.84
N CYS A 167 -12.14 3.21 -0.68
CA CYS A 167 -11.93 4.13 0.42
C CYS A 167 -13.24 4.52 1.10
N ALA A 168 -13.21 4.64 2.44
CA ALA A 168 -14.33 5.11 3.25
C ALA A 168 -13.87 6.19 4.23
N PRO A 169 -14.70 7.22 4.51
CA PRO A 169 -14.49 8.10 5.65
C PRO A 169 -14.55 7.27 6.95
N ARG A 170 -13.77 7.70 7.95
CA ARG A 170 -13.68 7.05 9.26
C ARG A 170 -13.88 8.07 10.37
N GLY A 171 -14.50 7.61 11.47
CA GLY A 171 -14.83 8.45 12.62
C GLY A 171 -16.23 9.05 12.46
N GLU A 172 -17.05 8.89 13.49
CA GLU A 172 -18.49 9.18 13.43
C GLU A 172 -18.80 10.59 12.93
N ALA A 173 -18.17 11.61 13.52
CA ALA A 173 -18.37 13.01 13.12
C ALA A 173 -17.96 13.28 11.67
N PHE A 174 -16.91 12.63 11.17
CA PHE A 174 -16.48 12.83 9.79
C PHE A 174 -17.37 12.07 8.80
N ILE A 175 -17.77 10.83 9.12
CA ILE A 175 -18.74 10.05 8.34
C ILE A 175 -20.05 10.83 8.16
N GLN A 176 -20.57 11.47 9.22
CA GLN A 176 -21.79 12.28 9.14
C GLN A 176 -21.67 13.50 8.22
N SER A 177 -20.46 13.91 7.85
CA SER A 177 -20.21 15.08 6.99
C SER A 177 -19.91 14.73 5.53
N ILE A 178 -19.80 13.43 5.20
CA ILE A 178 -19.50 12.92 3.86
C ILE A 178 -20.65 12.02 3.45
N HIS A 179 -21.59 12.54 2.66
CA HIS A 179 -22.78 11.78 2.24
C HIS A 179 -22.59 11.14 0.87
N ASN A 180 -21.75 11.75 0.02
CA ASN A 180 -21.48 11.26 -1.32
C ASN A 180 -20.08 11.66 -1.80
N TYR A 181 -19.71 11.21 -3.00
CA TYR A 181 -18.41 11.46 -3.63
C TYR A 181 -18.07 12.96 -3.78
N ASN A 182 -19.04 13.84 -4.01
CA ASN A 182 -18.78 15.28 -4.15
C ASN A 182 -18.49 15.98 -2.81
N ASP A 183 -18.78 15.33 -1.68
CA ASP A 183 -18.51 15.88 -0.35
C ASP A 183 -17.08 15.58 0.11
N LEU A 184 -16.33 14.78 -0.65
CA LEU A 184 -14.97 14.37 -0.32
C LEU A 184 -14.06 15.59 -0.11
N ARG A 185 -13.37 15.60 1.04
CA ARG A 185 -12.52 16.71 1.50
C ARG A 185 -11.50 16.19 2.49
N ARG A 186 -10.49 16.99 2.82
CA ARG A 186 -9.46 16.61 3.80
C ARG A 186 -10.07 16.12 5.12
N GLY A 187 -9.68 14.93 5.54
CA GLY A 187 -10.12 14.32 6.78
C GLY A 187 -9.68 12.86 6.94
N ALA A 188 -10.32 12.16 7.88
CA ALA A 188 -9.97 10.79 8.23
C ALA A 188 -10.62 9.80 7.25
N TYR A 189 -9.80 9.15 6.44
CA TYR A 189 -10.20 8.06 5.56
C TYR A 189 -9.46 6.78 5.94
N HIS A 190 -9.99 5.66 5.47
CA HIS A 190 -9.32 4.37 5.43
C HIS A 190 -9.55 3.76 4.05
N CYS A 191 -8.54 3.09 3.52
CA CYS A 191 -8.61 2.47 2.21
C CYS A 191 -7.99 1.09 2.22
N ASP A 192 -8.60 0.18 1.46
CA ASP A 192 -8.20 -1.23 1.34
C ASP A 192 -7.96 -1.56 -0.15
N LEU A 193 -7.00 -2.44 -0.42
CA LEU A 193 -6.75 -2.96 -1.77
C LEU A 193 -7.73 -4.08 -2.08
N VAL A 194 -8.43 -4.01 -3.20
CA VAL A 194 -9.25 -5.11 -3.72
C VAL A 194 -8.32 -6.21 -4.21
N VAL A 195 -8.42 -7.40 -3.63
CA VAL A 195 -7.55 -8.53 -3.97
C VAL A 195 -8.23 -9.66 -4.71
N ALA A 196 -9.54 -9.80 -4.55
CA ALA A 196 -10.33 -10.79 -5.28
C ALA A 196 -11.75 -10.29 -5.53
N GLN A 197 -12.39 -10.83 -6.56
CA GLN A 197 -13.81 -10.67 -6.80
C GLN A 197 -14.45 -12.05 -6.88
N ARG A 198 -15.52 -12.25 -6.11
CA ARG A 198 -16.33 -13.46 -6.05
C ARG A 198 -17.77 -13.11 -6.41
N PRO A 199 -18.63 -14.08 -6.74
CA PRO A 199 -20.05 -13.80 -6.96
C PRO A 199 -20.67 -13.09 -5.75
N GLY A 200 -21.07 -11.83 -5.94
CA GLY A 200 -21.71 -11.00 -4.90
C GLY A 200 -20.77 -10.39 -3.86
N GLU A 201 -19.45 -10.59 -3.95
CA GLU A 201 -18.50 -10.10 -2.93
C GLU A 201 -17.14 -9.68 -3.51
N LEU A 202 -16.49 -8.72 -2.85
CA LEU A 202 -15.07 -8.41 -3.02
C LEU A 202 -14.30 -8.81 -1.77
N ASP A 203 -13.12 -9.37 -1.97
CA ASP A 203 -12.13 -9.54 -0.91
C ASP A 203 -11.19 -8.34 -0.96
N VAL A 204 -11.04 -7.64 0.16
CA VAL A 204 -10.15 -6.48 0.27
C VAL A 204 -9.16 -6.67 1.42
N ILE A 205 -7.92 -6.21 1.24
CA ILE A 205 -6.88 -6.27 2.27
C ILE A 205 -6.47 -4.85 2.66
N GLY A 206 -6.52 -4.58 3.97
CA GLY A 206 -6.16 -3.30 4.58
C GLY A 206 -5.13 -3.47 5.69
N GLY A 207 -4.21 -2.50 5.79
CA GLY A 207 -3.29 -2.38 6.91
C GLY A 207 -3.89 -1.58 8.06
N ASN A 208 -3.42 -1.82 9.29
CA ASN A 208 -3.91 -1.18 10.52
C ASN A 208 -5.43 -1.30 10.72
N VAL A 209 -6.03 -2.37 10.22
CA VAL A 209 -7.39 -2.76 10.56
C VAL A 209 -7.32 -3.54 11.86
N LEU A 210 -7.80 -2.95 12.96
CA LEU A 210 -7.67 -3.55 14.30
C LEU A 210 -6.22 -3.97 14.61
N ASN A 211 -5.26 -3.09 14.29
CA ASN A 211 -3.82 -3.25 14.57
C ASN A 211 -3.12 -4.40 13.83
N THR A 212 -3.67 -4.83 12.69
CA THR A 212 -3.11 -5.92 11.87
C THR A 212 -3.30 -5.66 10.37
N VAL A 213 -2.87 -6.59 9.52
CA VAL A 213 -3.18 -6.63 8.08
C VAL A 213 -4.31 -7.63 7.88
N SER A 214 -5.54 -7.16 7.72
CA SER A 214 -6.74 -8.01 7.64
C SER A 214 -7.35 -8.05 6.26
N LEU A 215 -8.02 -9.16 5.98
CA LEU A 215 -8.94 -9.30 4.86
C LEU A 215 -10.38 -9.00 5.31
N ALA A 216 -11.16 -8.32 4.48
CA ALA A 216 -12.59 -8.14 4.67
C ALA A 216 -13.36 -8.62 3.43
N HIS A 217 -14.55 -9.20 3.65
CA HIS A 217 -15.50 -9.53 2.60
C HIS A 217 -16.53 -8.42 2.47
N ILE A 218 -16.55 -7.76 1.31
CA ILE A 218 -17.40 -6.60 1.04
C ILE A 218 -18.51 -7.02 0.08
N LYS A 219 -19.76 -6.85 0.50
CA LYS A 219 -20.92 -7.22 -0.32
C LYS A 219 -21.04 -6.32 -1.54
N LEU A 220 -21.48 -6.91 -2.64
CA LEU A 220 -21.77 -6.24 -3.91
C LEU A 220 -23.26 -6.29 -4.22
N ASP A 221 -23.74 -5.31 -4.99
CA ASP A 221 -25.06 -5.36 -5.62
C ASP A 221 -25.06 -6.26 -6.87
N GLY A 222 -26.24 -6.41 -7.50
CA GLY A 222 -26.38 -7.22 -8.73
C GLY A 222 -25.61 -6.68 -9.94
N ALA A 223 -25.11 -5.45 -9.89
CA ALA A 223 -24.27 -4.84 -10.91
C ALA A 223 -22.76 -4.89 -10.56
N GLY A 224 -22.39 -5.56 -9.45
CA GLY A 224 -21.01 -5.69 -9.00
C GLY A 224 -20.45 -4.45 -8.29
N LYS A 225 -21.31 -3.51 -7.88
CA LYS A 225 -20.90 -2.30 -7.15
C LYS A 225 -20.94 -2.53 -5.66
N VAL A 226 -20.03 -1.90 -4.93
CA VAL A 226 -19.91 -2.08 -3.48
C VAL A 226 -21.16 -1.59 -2.77
N LEU A 227 -21.65 -2.39 -1.82
CA LEU A 227 -22.72 -2.02 -0.89
C LEU A 227 -22.12 -1.41 0.38
N PRO A 228 -22.35 -0.10 0.63
CA PRO A 228 -21.92 0.55 1.86
C PRO A 228 -22.56 -0.05 3.12
N THR A 229 -21.81 -0.11 4.21
CA THR A 229 -22.31 -0.45 5.55
C THR A 229 -22.21 0.75 6.50
N LYS A 230 -22.82 0.68 7.68
CA LYS A 230 -22.69 1.72 8.70
C LYS A 230 -21.23 1.90 9.15
N ALA A 231 -20.50 0.81 9.35
CA ALA A 231 -19.10 0.82 9.79
C ALA A 231 -18.13 1.21 8.66
N ARG A 232 -18.52 0.94 7.41
CA ARG A 232 -17.75 1.25 6.19
C ARG A 232 -18.70 1.78 5.12
N PRO A 233 -18.96 3.10 5.11
CA PRO A 233 -19.92 3.68 4.18
C PRO A 233 -19.36 3.86 2.76
N TRP A 234 -18.19 3.26 2.44
CA TRP A 234 -17.46 3.25 1.15
C TRP A 234 -17.89 4.33 0.16
N MET A 235 -17.04 5.33 -0.09
CA MET A 235 -17.42 6.52 -0.87
C MET A 235 -16.76 6.59 -2.25
N LEU A 236 -15.60 5.95 -2.40
CA LEU A 236 -14.71 6.10 -3.54
C LEU A 236 -14.09 4.74 -3.90
N ALA A 237 -13.95 4.50 -5.19
CA ALA A 237 -13.02 3.52 -5.74
C ALA A 237 -11.93 4.25 -6.54
N ILE A 238 -10.69 3.83 -6.39
CA ILE A 238 -9.55 4.27 -7.20
C ILE A 238 -9.20 3.10 -8.11
N GLU A 239 -9.57 3.24 -9.38
CA GLU A 239 -9.28 2.27 -10.44
C GLU A 239 -7.79 2.29 -10.76
N GLN A 240 -7.14 1.13 -10.76
CA GLN A 240 -5.80 0.96 -11.31
C GLN A 240 -5.90 0.55 -12.78
N ARG A 241 -5.45 1.40 -13.70
CA ARG A 241 -5.39 1.13 -15.14
C ARG A 241 -4.06 0.46 -15.52
N ASN A 242 -4.06 -0.26 -16.64
CA ASN A 242 -2.87 -0.90 -17.21
C ASN A 242 -1.95 0.12 -17.85
#